data_AF-A0A1D7QDW0-F1
#
_entry.id   AF-A0A1D7QDW0-F1
#
_cell.length_a   1.000
_cell.length_b   1.000
_cell.length_c   1.000
_cell.angle_alpha   90.00
_cell.angle_beta   90.00
_cell.angle_gamma   90.00
#
_symmetry.space_group_name_H-M   'P 1'
#
loop_
_entity.id
_entity.type
_entity.pdbx_description
1 polymer ?
#
loop_
_entity_poly.entity_id
_entity_poly.type
_entity_poly.pdbx_seq_one_letter_code
_entity_poly.pdbx_strand_id
1 'polypeptide(L)'
;MAISKYGPYGHPNGKIGKLVHYMLKGQPVTRLVGRRTKSSPAQLVNCQSMAVTMRFLNHESVLRFINLGFELEARGTVKNQHNLATSYNKKFALKGEYPNLRMDYSKVLLSKGELSAPKDTKLIKTEIGLELSWNPEMPGSWHHGDDIAMVLVYFPRSQEGISFLNASKRETGKHSIPLTREFQDDPIEVYMCFKSADGKEISDSVYFGNLNGEAETPEEQRQKKKYVELKARFNQVSAAYWQNIELNGGLIVETKAFRNLQTEYLALKAKLDNLPGKPS
;
A
#
# COMPACT_ATOMS: atom_id res chain seq x y z
N MET A 1 -26.40 24.68 7.26
CA MET A 1 -27.48 24.57 8.24
C MET A 1 -26.86 24.69 9.62
N ALA A 2 -27.49 25.43 10.52
CA ALA A 2 -27.11 25.48 11.93
C ALA A 2 -28.28 24.98 12.76
N ILE A 3 -27.98 24.32 13.86
CA ILE A 3 -28.94 23.75 14.79
C ILE A 3 -28.80 24.49 16.11
N SER A 4 -29.88 25.06 16.62
CA SER A 4 -29.92 25.57 18.00
C SER A 4 -30.65 24.58 18.87
N LYS A 5 -29.90 23.78 19.64
CA LYS A 5 -30.46 22.73 20.49
C LYS A 5 -31.33 23.28 21.64
N TYR A 6 -31.06 24.52 22.07
CA TYR A 6 -31.74 25.18 23.20
C TYR A 6 -32.71 26.28 22.74
N GLY A 7 -33.28 26.16 21.54
CA GLY A 7 -34.25 27.11 21.02
C GLY A 7 -33.64 28.46 20.59
N PRO A 8 -34.45 29.52 20.43
CA PRO A 8 -34.03 30.79 19.83
C PRO A 8 -32.91 31.52 20.58
N TYR A 9 -32.83 31.33 21.90
CA TYR A 9 -31.80 31.95 22.76
C TYR A 9 -30.56 31.07 22.97
N GLY A 10 -30.57 29.85 22.42
CA GLY A 10 -29.44 28.92 22.51
C GLY A 10 -28.28 29.30 21.60
N HIS A 11 -27.05 28.93 21.98
CA HIS A 11 -25.92 29.06 21.07
C HIS A 11 -26.11 28.12 19.87
N PRO A 12 -26.13 28.64 18.63
CA PRO A 12 -26.27 27.81 17.45
C PRO A 12 -25.01 26.96 17.24
N ASN A 13 -25.17 25.77 16.68
CA ASN A 13 -24.06 24.92 16.25
C ASN A 13 -24.18 24.68 14.74
N GLY A 14 -23.18 25.12 13.98
CA GLY A 14 -23.15 25.03 12.53
C GLY A 14 -23.10 26.40 11.85
N LYS A 15 -23.48 26.44 10.56
CA LYS A 15 -23.29 27.61 9.69
C LYS A 15 -24.56 28.46 9.56
N ILE A 16 -24.45 29.75 9.90
CA ILE A 16 -25.46 30.80 9.67
C ILE A 16 -24.81 31.89 8.81
N GLY A 17 -25.27 32.03 7.56
CA GLY A 17 -24.67 32.97 6.61
C GLY A 17 -23.16 32.73 6.40
N LYS A 18 -22.35 33.76 6.68
CA LYS A 18 -20.87 33.71 6.61
C LYS A 18 -20.21 33.35 7.94
N LEU A 19 -20.97 32.99 8.96
CA LEU A 19 -20.49 32.61 10.29
C LEU A 19 -20.64 31.12 10.54
N VAL A 20 -19.69 30.55 11.27
CA VAL A 20 -19.71 29.18 11.79
C VAL A 20 -19.60 29.25 13.30
N HIS A 21 -20.61 28.69 13.97
CA HIS A 21 -20.73 28.64 15.41
C HIS A 21 -20.44 27.22 15.90
N TYR A 22 -19.61 27.07 16.93
CA TYR A 22 -19.24 25.78 17.49
C TYR A 22 -18.71 25.93 18.91
N MET A 23 -18.71 24.84 19.68
CA MET A 23 -18.12 24.81 21.01
C MET A 23 -16.63 24.46 20.91
N LEU A 24 -15.76 25.34 21.40
CA LEU A 24 -14.33 25.09 21.52
C LEU A 24 -13.98 24.98 23.00
N LYS A 25 -13.59 23.77 23.47
CA LYS A 25 -13.25 23.51 24.88
C LYS A 25 -14.31 24.03 25.87
N GLY A 26 -15.59 23.86 25.56
CA GLY A 26 -16.70 24.31 26.40
C GLY A 26 -17.07 25.80 26.24
N GLN A 27 -16.35 26.58 25.43
CA GLN A 27 -16.69 27.98 25.15
C GLN A 27 -17.40 28.11 23.80
N PRO A 28 -18.51 28.86 23.71
CA PRO A 28 -19.16 29.15 22.44
C PRO A 28 -18.29 30.08 21.60
N VAL A 29 -17.85 29.61 20.43
CA VAL A 29 -16.99 30.37 19.52
C VAL A 29 -17.70 30.58 18.20
N THR A 30 -17.59 31.80 17.68
CA THR A 30 -18.08 32.16 16.35
C THR A 30 -16.90 32.59 15.49
N ARG A 31 -16.80 32.05 14.28
CA ARG A 31 -15.78 32.46 13.31
C ARG A 31 -16.38 32.71 11.93
N LEU A 32 -15.69 33.48 11.11
CA LEU A 32 -16.01 33.58 9.68
C LEU A 32 -15.72 32.25 8.96
N VAL A 33 -16.51 31.96 7.93
CA VAL A 33 -16.20 30.86 7.00
C VAL A 33 -14.82 31.12 6.38
N GLY A 34 -13.94 30.13 6.50
CA GLY A 34 -12.59 30.23 5.93
C GLY A 34 -12.63 30.39 4.41
N ARG A 35 -11.71 31.19 3.87
CA ARG A 35 -11.49 31.28 2.43
C ARG A 35 -10.58 30.13 1.99
N ARG A 36 -10.96 29.42 0.93
CA ARG A 36 -10.11 28.37 0.34
C ARG A 36 -9.11 29.04 -0.60
N THR A 37 -7.85 29.09 -0.20
CA THR A 37 -6.72 29.51 -1.05
C THR A 37 -6.13 28.32 -1.77
N LYS A 38 -5.23 28.56 -2.74
CA LYS A 38 -4.41 27.48 -3.30
C LYS A 38 -3.63 26.81 -2.16
N SER A 39 -3.58 25.48 -2.19
CA SER A 39 -2.85 24.72 -1.18
C SER A 39 -1.36 25.07 -1.23
N SER A 40 -0.75 25.30 -0.08
CA SER A 40 0.69 25.48 0.00
C SER A 40 1.42 24.15 -0.32
N PRO A 41 2.70 24.19 -0.71
CA PRO A 41 3.49 22.98 -0.92
C PRO A 41 3.46 22.04 0.29
N ALA A 42 3.58 22.56 1.51
CA ALA A 42 3.49 21.77 2.73
C ALA A 42 2.11 21.12 2.93
N GLN A 43 1.02 21.80 2.55
CA GLN A 43 -0.32 21.23 2.57
C GLN A 43 -0.44 20.08 1.56
N LEU A 44 0.13 20.22 0.36
CA LEU A 44 0.13 19.17 -0.66
C LEU A 44 0.91 17.93 -0.21
N VAL A 45 2.09 18.12 0.38
CA VAL A 45 2.90 17.05 0.99
C VAL A 45 2.08 16.31 2.05
N ASN A 46 1.43 17.04 2.96
CA ASN A 46 0.64 16.45 4.04
C ASN A 46 -0.60 15.68 3.50
N CYS A 47 -1.30 16.24 2.51
CA CYS A 47 -2.42 15.60 1.87
C CYS A 47 -1.99 14.31 1.16
N GLN A 48 -0.89 14.33 0.42
CA GLN A 48 -0.36 13.14 -0.23
C GLN A 48 0.10 12.09 0.79
N SER A 49 0.84 12.51 1.82
CA SER A 49 1.28 11.63 2.92
C SER A 49 0.10 10.90 3.55
N MET A 50 -0.99 11.63 3.82
CA MET A 50 -2.23 11.06 4.33
C MET A 50 -2.86 10.09 3.31
N ALA A 51 -2.97 10.48 2.04
CA ALA A 51 -3.55 9.63 1.01
C ALA A 51 -2.80 8.30 0.83
N VAL A 52 -1.46 8.34 0.83
CA VAL A 52 -0.62 7.13 0.74
C VAL A 52 -0.81 6.24 1.96
N THR A 53 -0.78 6.81 3.17
CA THR A 53 -0.98 6.07 4.42
C THR A 53 -2.36 5.42 4.46
N MET A 54 -3.42 6.17 4.15
CA MET A 54 -4.80 5.69 4.18
C MET A 54 -5.06 4.59 3.16
N ARG A 55 -4.44 4.68 1.98
CA ARG A 55 -4.55 3.65 0.95
C ARG A 55 -4.05 2.29 1.42
N PHE A 56 -3.02 2.28 2.27
CA PHE A 56 -2.54 1.06 2.92
C PHE A 56 -3.45 0.62 4.08
N LEU A 57 -3.74 1.52 5.03
CA LEU A 57 -4.43 1.16 6.28
C LEU A 57 -5.94 0.87 6.12
N ASN A 58 -6.58 1.36 5.06
CA ASN A 58 -8.03 1.21 4.86
C ASN A 58 -8.44 -0.13 4.23
N HIS A 59 -7.49 -0.91 3.71
CA HIS A 59 -7.83 -2.23 3.19
C HIS A 59 -8.37 -3.11 4.33
N GLU A 60 -9.43 -3.87 4.09
CA GLU A 60 -10.18 -4.60 5.14
C GLU A 60 -9.29 -5.50 6.00
N SER A 61 -8.42 -6.31 5.38
CA SER A 61 -7.50 -7.20 6.09
C SER A 61 -6.49 -6.44 6.96
N VAL A 62 -6.04 -5.27 6.50
CA VAL A 62 -5.11 -4.42 7.25
C VAL A 62 -5.84 -3.77 8.42
N LEU A 63 -7.06 -3.29 8.19
CA LEU A 63 -7.92 -2.71 9.22
C LEU A 63 -8.24 -3.72 10.33
N ARG A 64 -8.58 -4.96 9.97
CA ARG A 64 -8.82 -6.05 10.94
C ARG A 64 -7.59 -6.33 11.79
N PHE A 65 -6.40 -6.35 11.17
CA PHE A 65 -5.15 -6.54 11.88
C PHE A 65 -4.89 -5.38 12.86
N ILE A 66 -5.01 -4.12 12.41
CA ILE A 66 -4.78 -2.91 13.22
C ILE A 66 -5.77 -2.80 14.38
N ASN A 67 -7.03 -3.16 14.16
CA ASN A 67 -8.05 -3.07 15.19
C ASN A 67 -7.74 -3.93 16.42
N LEU A 68 -7.08 -5.08 16.21
CA LEU A 68 -6.53 -5.90 17.29
C LEU A 68 -5.15 -5.40 17.72
N GLY A 69 -4.28 -5.09 16.75
CA GLY A 69 -2.89 -4.65 16.93
C GLY A 69 -2.72 -3.41 17.83
N PHE A 70 -3.65 -2.48 17.75
CA PHE A 70 -3.63 -1.23 18.51
C PHE A 70 -4.76 -1.15 19.55
N GLU A 71 -5.48 -2.25 19.82
CA GLU A 71 -6.59 -2.25 20.79
C GLU A 71 -6.11 -1.83 22.18
N LEU A 72 -5.02 -2.42 22.63
CA LEU A 72 -4.46 -2.17 23.96
C LEU A 72 -3.92 -0.75 24.10
N GLU A 73 -3.23 -0.24 23.07
CA GLU A 73 -2.73 1.14 23.03
C GLU A 73 -3.88 2.17 22.99
N ALA A 74 -5.01 1.83 22.37
CA ALA A 74 -6.19 2.70 22.32
C ALA A 74 -6.95 2.76 23.66
N ARG A 75 -6.91 1.67 24.44
CA ARG A 75 -7.65 1.53 25.69
C ARG A 75 -7.28 2.65 26.67
N GLY A 76 -8.30 3.31 27.23
CA GLY A 76 -8.11 4.42 28.16
C GLY A 76 -7.76 5.77 27.50
N THR A 77 -7.72 5.83 26.16
CA THR A 77 -7.50 7.08 25.42
C THR A 77 -8.75 7.53 24.66
N VAL A 78 -8.74 8.77 24.17
CA VAL A 78 -9.79 9.31 23.28
C VAL A 78 -9.57 8.96 21.79
N LYS A 79 -8.51 8.21 21.47
CA LYS A 79 -8.15 7.84 20.09
C LYS A 79 -8.63 6.42 19.80
N ASN A 80 -9.00 6.15 18.55
CA ASN A 80 -9.26 4.78 18.09
C ASN A 80 -7.96 4.15 17.54
N GLN A 81 -8.00 2.83 17.33
CA GLN A 81 -6.89 2.02 16.83
C GLN A 81 -6.36 2.54 15.50
N HIS A 82 -7.27 2.86 14.57
CA HIS A 82 -6.93 3.36 13.25
C HIS A 82 -6.20 4.72 13.29
N ASN A 83 -6.59 5.63 14.18
CA ASN A 83 -5.91 6.92 14.36
C ASN A 83 -4.49 6.74 14.91
N LEU A 84 -4.28 5.78 15.82
CA LEU A 84 -2.95 5.47 16.36
C LEU A 84 -2.04 4.89 15.28
N ALA A 85 -2.53 3.90 14.52
CA ALA A 85 -1.81 3.32 13.40
C ALA A 85 -1.50 4.38 12.32
N THR A 86 -2.47 5.22 11.97
CA THR A 86 -2.28 6.32 11.01
C THR A 86 -1.23 7.31 11.50
N SER A 87 -1.27 7.69 12.78
CA SER A 87 -0.31 8.62 13.36
C SER A 87 1.11 8.10 13.30
N TYR A 88 1.34 6.81 13.61
CA TYR A 88 2.66 6.20 13.56
C TYR A 88 3.15 6.08 12.10
N ASN A 89 2.35 5.42 11.26
CA ASN A 89 2.78 5.06 9.91
C ASN A 89 2.98 6.28 9.01
N LYS A 90 2.12 7.31 9.13
CA LYS A 90 2.33 8.57 8.41
C LYS A 90 3.63 9.28 8.80
N LYS A 91 4.09 9.10 10.04
CA LYS A 91 5.30 9.76 10.55
C LYS A 91 6.58 9.00 10.18
N PHE A 92 6.55 7.67 10.19
CA PHE A 92 7.77 6.85 10.11
C PHE A 92 7.85 5.94 8.88
N ALA A 93 6.71 5.58 8.27
CA ALA A 93 6.63 4.58 7.23
C ALA A 93 6.34 5.18 5.83
N LEU A 94 6.81 6.41 5.59
CA LEU A 94 6.78 7.05 4.29
C LEU A 94 8.21 7.29 3.79
N LYS A 95 8.41 7.10 2.48
CA LYS A 95 9.66 7.40 1.77
C LYS A 95 9.41 8.15 0.47
N GLY A 96 10.47 8.72 -0.09
CA GLY A 96 10.42 9.57 -1.29
C GLY A 96 10.13 11.03 -0.95
N GLU A 97 9.94 11.83 -1.99
CA GLU A 97 9.63 13.25 -1.89
C GLU A 97 8.38 13.58 -2.71
N TYR A 98 7.64 14.61 -2.33
CA TYR A 98 6.48 15.05 -3.10
C TYR A 98 6.89 15.43 -4.53
N PRO A 99 6.17 15.00 -5.58
CA PRO A 99 4.87 14.33 -5.58
C PRO A 99 4.94 12.79 -5.67
N ASN A 100 6.07 12.18 -5.32
CA ASN A 100 6.34 10.74 -5.44
C ASN A 100 6.48 10.05 -4.06
N LEU A 101 5.69 10.49 -3.09
CA LEU A 101 5.64 9.83 -1.78
C LEU A 101 5.05 8.43 -1.88
N ARG A 102 5.70 7.46 -1.24
CA ARG A 102 5.28 6.06 -1.19
C ARG A 102 5.47 5.46 0.20
N MET A 103 4.83 4.32 0.42
CA MET A 103 4.97 3.59 1.68
C MET A 103 6.37 2.98 1.79
N ASP A 104 6.98 3.11 2.96
CA ASP A 104 8.16 2.34 3.34
C ASP A 104 7.70 1.13 4.17
N TYR A 105 7.42 0.02 3.49
CA TYR A 105 6.90 -1.20 4.09
C TYR A 105 7.80 -1.73 5.22
N SER A 106 9.11 -1.57 5.11
CA SER A 106 10.06 -2.01 6.14
C SER A 106 9.88 -1.33 7.51
N LYS A 107 9.24 -0.16 7.55
CA LYS A 107 9.04 0.66 8.76
C LYS A 107 7.59 0.69 9.24
N VAL A 108 6.71 -0.04 8.57
CA VAL A 108 5.29 -0.10 8.93
C VAL A 108 5.13 -0.79 10.28
N LEU A 109 4.29 -0.20 11.14
CA LEU A 109 3.86 -0.78 12.40
C LEU A 109 2.34 -1.00 12.38
N LEU A 110 1.93 -2.25 12.60
CA LEU A 110 0.54 -2.70 12.56
C LEU A 110 0.00 -3.09 13.93
N SER A 111 0.89 -3.36 14.87
CA SER A 111 0.58 -3.71 16.25
C SER A 111 1.55 -3.02 17.18
N LYS A 112 1.08 -2.63 18.36
CA LYS A 112 1.92 -2.01 19.38
C LYS A 112 1.57 -2.52 20.77
N GLY A 113 2.57 -3.00 21.51
CA GLY A 113 2.39 -3.48 22.87
C GLY A 113 3.66 -4.01 23.53
N GLU A 114 3.51 -4.56 24.74
CA GLU A 114 4.63 -4.87 25.63
C GLU A 114 5.13 -6.33 25.54
N LEU A 115 4.37 -7.20 24.86
CA LEU A 115 4.77 -8.61 24.71
C LEU A 115 6.02 -8.72 23.82
N SER A 116 6.89 -9.69 24.10
CA SER A 116 8.11 -9.87 23.28
C SER A 116 7.75 -10.19 21.82
N ALA A 117 8.20 -9.32 20.93
CA ALA A 117 8.05 -9.45 19.49
C ALA A 117 8.78 -10.69 18.93
N PRO A 118 8.39 -11.17 17.72
CA PRO A 118 9.10 -12.23 17.00
C PRO A 118 10.58 -11.92 16.80
N LYS A 119 11.43 -12.94 17.02
CA LYS A 119 12.89 -12.89 16.82
C LYS A 119 13.34 -13.98 15.85
N ASP A 120 14.54 -13.81 15.28
CA ASP A 120 15.17 -14.73 14.31
C ASP A 120 14.22 -15.18 13.21
N THR A 121 13.49 -14.21 12.66
CA THR A 121 12.42 -14.44 11.69
C THR A 121 13.01 -14.80 10.32
N LYS A 122 12.42 -15.77 9.65
CA LYS A 122 12.76 -16.16 8.27
C LYS A 122 11.49 -16.34 7.46
N LEU A 123 11.57 -15.88 6.21
CA LEU A 123 10.52 -15.96 5.21
C LEU A 123 11.07 -16.69 3.98
N ILE A 124 10.44 -17.80 3.59
CA ILE A 124 10.83 -18.62 2.44
C ILE A 124 9.64 -18.76 1.49
N LYS A 125 9.88 -18.55 0.20
CA LYS A 125 8.91 -18.84 -0.86
C LYS A 125 9.00 -20.32 -1.23
N THR A 126 7.87 -21.01 -1.22
CA THR A 126 7.73 -22.43 -1.61
C THR A 126 6.85 -22.51 -2.86
N GLU A 127 6.74 -23.69 -3.48
CA GLU A 127 5.89 -23.89 -4.68
C GLU A 127 4.39 -23.65 -4.40
N ILE A 128 3.96 -23.88 -3.16
CA ILE A 128 2.55 -23.84 -2.75
C ILE A 128 2.21 -22.49 -2.05
N GLY A 129 3.21 -21.72 -1.63
CA GLY A 129 3.01 -20.43 -0.97
C GLY A 129 4.21 -19.96 -0.16
N LEU A 130 3.99 -19.53 1.08
CA LEU A 130 5.01 -18.97 1.97
C LEU A 130 5.22 -19.86 3.18
N GLU A 131 6.48 -20.00 3.60
CA GLU A 131 6.84 -20.58 4.89
C GLU A 131 7.47 -19.50 5.77
N LEU A 132 6.88 -19.29 6.94
CA LEU A 132 7.33 -18.37 7.97
C LEU A 132 7.92 -19.19 9.10
N SER A 133 9.07 -18.77 9.62
CA SER A 133 9.63 -19.32 10.85
C SER A 133 10.18 -18.22 11.75
N TRP A 134 10.19 -18.49 13.05
CA TRP A 134 10.63 -17.58 14.11
C TRP A 134 11.19 -18.38 15.27
N ASN A 135 11.93 -17.72 16.16
CA ASN A 135 12.40 -18.33 17.40
C ASN A 135 11.23 -18.52 18.38
N PRO A 136 10.89 -19.77 18.76
CA PRO A 136 9.83 -20.04 19.74
C PRO A 136 10.28 -19.72 21.18
N GLU A 137 11.58 -19.66 21.43
CA GLU A 137 12.12 -19.47 22.78
C GLU A 137 12.06 -18.00 23.20
N MET A 138 11.57 -17.77 24.41
CA MET A 138 11.62 -16.46 25.05
C MET A 138 12.54 -16.54 26.28
N PRO A 139 13.57 -15.69 26.40
CA PRO A 139 14.39 -15.67 27.61
C PRO A 139 13.53 -15.23 28.81
N GLY A 140 13.34 -16.10 29.80
CA GLY A 140 12.83 -15.73 31.12
C GLY A 140 11.34 -15.86 31.39
N SER A 141 10.53 -16.53 30.54
CA SER A 141 9.12 -16.79 30.83
C SER A 141 8.75 -18.27 30.63
N TRP A 142 7.94 -18.82 31.52
CA TRP A 142 7.51 -20.22 31.50
C TRP A 142 6.12 -20.44 30.87
N HIS A 143 5.41 -19.38 30.43
CA HIS A 143 3.96 -19.44 30.14
C HIS A 143 3.48 -18.73 28.86
N HIS A 144 4.35 -18.46 27.88
CA HIS A 144 3.97 -17.76 26.64
C HIS A 144 4.07 -18.61 25.37
N GLY A 145 4.28 -19.93 25.50
CA GLY A 145 4.35 -20.84 24.35
C GLY A 145 3.04 -20.91 23.55
N ASP A 146 1.91 -20.71 24.23
CA ASP A 146 0.55 -20.73 23.67
C ASP A 146 0.10 -19.38 23.09
N ASP A 147 0.95 -18.34 23.17
CA ASP A 147 0.74 -17.09 22.44
C ASP A 147 0.45 -17.35 20.97
N ILE A 148 -0.43 -16.56 20.39
CA ILE A 148 -0.92 -16.76 19.04
C ILE A 148 -0.21 -15.79 18.09
N ALA A 149 0.41 -16.34 17.05
CA ALA A 149 0.95 -15.59 15.93
C ALA A 149 -0.18 -14.96 15.11
N MET A 150 -0.08 -13.66 14.89
CA MET A 150 -0.89 -12.91 13.93
C MET A 150 -0.02 -12.54 12.75
N VAL A 151 -0.46 -12.83 11.52
CA VAL A 151 0.30 -12.55 10.30
C VAL A 151 -0.53 -11.70 9.34
N LEU A 152 0.10 -10.72 8.71
CA LEU A 152 -0.44 -10.00 7.56
C LEU A 152 0.47 -10.23 6.35
N VAL A 153 -0.10 -10.71 5.26
CA VAL A 153 0.53 -10.75 3.94
C VAL A 153 -0.09 -9.63 3.11
N TYR A 154 0.70 -8.67 2.65
CA TYR A 154 0.24 -7.53 1.87
C TYR A 154 0.85 -7.54 0.47
N PHE A 155 0.05 -7.17 -0.53
CA PHE A 155 0.43 -7.14 -1.94
C PHE A 155 0.41 -5.69 -2.42
N PRO A 156 1.56 -4.99 -2.46
CA PRO A 156 1.61 -3.58 -2.83
C PRO A 156 1.09 -3.26 -4.24
N ARG A 157 1.14 -4.24 -5.17
CA ARG A 157 0.68 -4.07 -6.55
C ARG A 157 -0.85 -3.92 -6.61
N SER A 158 -1.60 -4.88 -6.06
CA SER A 158 -3.07 -4.84 -5.99
C SER A 158 -3.58 -3.94 -4.86
N GLN A 159 -2.72 -3.57 -3.90
CA GLN A 159 -3.06 -2.87 -2.67
C GLN A 159 -3.98 -3.68 -1.74
N GLU A 160 -3.90 -5.00 -1.87
CA GLU A 160 -4.68 -5.95 -1.10
C GLU A 160 -3.85 -6.61 -0.01
N GLY A 161 -4.51 -7.25 0.94
CA GLY A 161 -3.83 -8.06 1.94
C GLY A 161 -4.68 -9.19 2.47
N ILE A 162 -4.04 -10.16 3.09
CA ILE A 162 -4.64 -11.32 3.73
C ILE A 162 -4.13 -11.36 5.18
N SER A 163 -5.06 -11.32 6.13
CA SER A 163 -4.74 -11.33 7.56
C SER A 163 -5.10 -12.66 8.20
N PHE A 164 -4.14 -13.30 8.86
CA PHE A 164 -4.31 -14.47 9.70
C PHE A 164 -4.21 -14.05 11.16
N LEU A 165 -5.36 -13.81 11.80
CA LEU A 165 -5.42 -13.32 13.19
C LEU A 165 -5.16 -14.43 14.23
N ASN A 166 -5.15 -15.69 13.78
CA ASN A 166 -4.87 -16.90 14.57
C ASN A 166 -4.06 -17.89 13.70
N ALA A 167 -2.84 -17.53 13.33
CA ALA A 167 -2.05 -18.31 12.37
C ALA A 167 -1.51 -19.61 12.98
N SER A 168 -0.77 -19.49 14.07
CA SER A 168 -0.11 -20.61 14.76
C SER A 168 0.19 -20.21 16.20
N LYS A 169 0.52 -21.18 17.05
CA LYS A 169 1.07 -20.87 18.37
C LYS A 169 2.54 -20.45 18.25
N ARG A 170 3.04 -19.66 19.21
CA ARG A 170 4.44 -19.24 19.31
C ARG A 170 5.36 -20.45 19.40
N GLU A 171 5.02 -21.43 20.23
CA GLU A 171 5.79 -22.67 20.45
C GLU A 171 6.03 -23.49 19.17
N THR A 172 5.13 -23.38 18.18
CA THR A 172 5.28 -24.09 16.91
C THR A 172 6.51 -23.62 16.12
N GLY A 173 6.92 -22.35 16.28
CA GLY A 173 8.10 -21.78 15.61
C GLY A 173 7.97 -21.59 14.09
N LYS A 174 6.85 -21.99 13.49
CA LYS A 174 6.61 -21.85 12.05
C LYS A 174 5.13 -21.83 11.66
N HIS A 175 4.85 -21.33 10.46
CA HIS A 175 3.53 -21.35 9.83
C HIS A 175 3.64 -21.31 8.31
N SER A 176 2.81 -22.10 7.63
CA SER A 176 2.75 -22.15 6.16
C SER A 176 1.48 -21.47 5.67
N ILE A 177 1.63 -20.54 4.72
CA ILE A 177 0.53 -19.78 4.12
C ILE A 177 0.41 -20.19 2.66
N PRO A 178 -0.68 -20.85 2.24
CA PRO A 178 -0.89 -21.14 0.83
C PRO A 178 -1.13 -19.84 0.04
N LEU A 179 -0.52 -19.73 -1.14
CA LEU A 179 -0.74 -18.62 -2.06
C LEU A 179 -1.34 -19.14 -3.38
N THR A 180 -2.40 -18.50 -3.84
CA THR A 180 -2.92 -18.74 -5.18
C THR A 180 -1.91 -18.28 -6.23
N ARG A 181 -1.93 -18.91 -7.41
CA ARG A 181 -0.99 -18.61 -8.51
C ARG A 181 -0.99 -17.13 -8.92
N GLU A 182 -2.13 -16.45 -8.78
CA GLU A 182 -2.29 -15.03 -9.10
C GLU A 182 -1.36 -14.13 -8.30
N PHE A 183 -1.07 -14.49 -7.04
CA PHE A 183 -0.24 -13.69 -6.14
C PHE A 183 1.20 -14.18 -6.03
N GLN A 184 1.54 -15.31 -6.65
CA GLN A 184 2.87 -15.91 -6.48
C GLN A 184 4.00 -15.02 -7.01
N ASP A 185 3.77 -14.26 -8.07
CA ASP A 185 4.77 -13.38 -8.70
C ASP A 185 4.54 -11.89 -8.40
N ASP A 186 3.56 -11.59 -7.56
CA ASP A 186 3.33 -10.23 -7.08
C ASP A 186 4.35 -9.88 -5.99
N PRO A 187 4.78 -8.61 -5.90
CA PRO A 187 5.50 -8.11 -4.73
C PRO A 187 4.71 -8.43 -3.45
N ILE A 188 5.38 -9.00 -2.46
CA ILE A 188 4.76 -9.41 -1.18
C ILE A 188 5.52 -8.78 -0.03
N GLU A 189 4.78 -8.23 0.92
CA GLU A 189 5.28 -7.68 2.17
C GLU A 189 4.62 -8.43 3.33
N VAL A 190 5.42 -9.05 4.21
CA VAL A 190 4.88 -9.83 5.34
C VAL A 190 5.18 -9.17 6.67
N TYR A 191 4.19 -9.18 7.56
CA TYR A 191 4.31 -8.69 8.93
C TYR A 191 3.76 -9.72 9.90
N MET A 192 4.28 -9.72 11.13
CA MET A 192 3.79 -10.59 12.17
C MET A 192 3.92 -9.96 13.56
N CYS A 193 2.97 -10.25 14.44
CA CYS A 193 3.08 -10.00 15.88
C CYS A 193 2.57 -11.23 16.65
N PHE A 194 2.79 -11.22 17.96
CA PHE A 194 2.16 -12.17 18.87
C PHE A 194 1.05 -11.48 19.67
N LYS A 195 0.01 -12.23 19.98
CA LYS A 195 -0.96 -11.90 21.03
C LYS A 195 -0.95 -13.00 22.08
N SER A 196 -1.17 -12.66 23.35
CA SER A 196 -1.32 -13.67 24.38
C SER A 196 -2.54 -14.56 24.11
N ALA A 197 -2.52 -15.80 24.61
CA ALA A 197 -3.64 -16.72 24.45
C ALA A 197 -4.95 -16.17 25.04
N ASP A 198 -4.87 -15.37 26.11
CA ASP A 198 -6.01 -14.69 26.73
C ASP A 198 -6.39 -13.35 26.06
N GLY A 199 -5.62 -12.91 25.06
CA GLY A 199 -5.84 -11.69 24.28
C GLY A 199 -5.61 -10.38 25.03
N LYS A 200 -5.01 -10.41 26.23
CA LYS A 200 -4.74 -9.21 27.03
C LYS A 200 -3.41 -8.53 26.75
N GLU A 201 -2.50 -9.22 26.09
CA GLU A 201 -1.18 -8.70 25.73
C GLU A 201 -0.95 -8.88 24.23
N ILE A 202 -0.20 -7.95 23.63
CA ILE A 202 0.18 -7.99 22.23
C ILE A 202 1.60 -7.46 22.08
N SER A 203 2.32 -7.95 21.07
CA SER A 203 3.66 -7.46 20.76
C SER A 203 3.60 -6.36 19.71
N ASP A 204 4.68 -5.60 19.62
CA ASP A 204 4.97 -4.83 18.41
C ASP A 204 5.01 -5.77 17.19
N SER A 205 4.52 -5.28 16.04
CA SER A 205 4.63 -6.02 14.78
C SER A 205 6.02 -5.89 14.17
N VAL A 206 6.54 -7.01 13.68
CA VAL A 206 7.84 -7.10 13.00
C VAL A 206 7.61 -7.34 11.51
N TYR A 207 8.39 -6.63 10.70
CA TYR A 207 8.48 -6.84 9.27
C TYR A 207 9.31 -8.10 8.98
N PHE A 208 8.71 -9.08 8.32
CA PHE A 208 9.34 -10.36 7.98
C PHE A 208 10.18 -10.30 6.71
N GLY A 209 9.93 -9.32 5.85
CA GLY A 209 10.67 -9.12 4.61
C GLY A 209 9.77 -8.98 3.39
N ASN A 210 10.46 -8.77 2.27
CA ASN A 210 9.88 -8.65 0.94
C ASN A 210 10.17 -9.94 0.15
N LEU A 211 9.20 -10.38 -0.64
CA LEU A 211 9.40 -11.35 -1.72
C LEU A 211 9.01 -10.74 -3.07
N ASN A 212 9.70 -11.17 -4.12
CA ASN A 212 9.52 -10.72 -5.50
C ASN A 212 9.84 -9.22 -5.78
N GLY A 213 10.55 -8.54 -4.87
CA GLY A 213 11.10 -7.20 -5.07
C GLY A 213 10.14 -6.05 -4.73
N GLU A 214 10.60 -4.81 -4.90
CA GLU A 214 9.74 -3.62 -4.71
C GLU A 214 8.66 -3.55 -5.80
N ALA A 215 7.46 -3.11 -5.43
CA ALA A 215 6.42 -2.87 -6.41
C ALA A 215 6.72 -1.66 -7.31
N GLU A 216 6.56 -1.88 -8.61
CA GLU A 216 6.67 -0.85 -9.65
C GLU A 216 5.70 0.31 -9.36
N THR A 217 6.18 1.54 -9.55
CA THR A 217 5.36 2.74 -9.37
C THR A 217 4.24 2.81 -10.42
N PRO A 218 3.11 3.50 -10.16
CA PRO A 218 2.07 3.67 -11.18
C PRO A 218 2.57 4.30 -12.48
N GLU A 219 3.60 5.14 -12.41
CA GLU A 219 4.25 5.74 -13.58
C GLU A 219 5.06 4.70 -14.36
N GLU A 220 5.87 3.89 -13.68
CA GLU A 220 6.59 2.76 -14.27
C GLU A 220 5.63 1.77 -14.93
N GLN A 221 4.54 1.40 -14.25
CA GLN A 221 3.51 0.52 -14.81
C GLN A 221 2.90 1.12 -16.08
N ARG A 222 2.59 2.43 -16.07
CA ARG A 222 2.05 3.13 -17.25
C ARG A 222 3.07 3.19 -18.40
N GLN A 223 4.34 3.41 -18.10
CA GLN A 223 5.42 3.41 -19.08
C GLN A 223 5.63 2.01 -19.68
N LYS A 224 5.69 0.98 -18.84
CA LYS A 224 5.80 -0.42 -19.26
C LYS A 224 4.61 -0.86 -20.11
N LYS A 225 3.38 -0.48 -19.74
CA LYS A 225 2.19 -0.75 -20.56
C LYS A 225 2.27 -0.08 -21.93
N LYS A 226 2.65 1.21 -21.97
CA LYS A 226 2.89 1.93 -23.23
C LYS A 226 3.97 1.26 -24.08
N TYR A 227 5.06 0.80 -23.45
CA TYR A 227 6.14 0.09 -24.13
C TYR A 227 5.63 -1.21 -24.76
N VAL A 228 4.87 -2.02 -24.01
CA VAL A 228 4.30 -3.28 -24.50
C VAL A 228 3.33 -3.06 -25.66
N GLU A 229 2.43 -2.08 -25.54
CA GLU A 229 1.49 -1.71 -26.62
C GLU A 229 2.24 -1.24 -27.87
N LEU A 230 3.24 -0.37 -27.70
CA LEU A 230 4.07 0.12 -28.80
C LEU A 230 4.86 -1.02 -29.46
N LYS A 231 5.42 -1.94 -28.66
CA LYS A 231 6.16 -3.11 -29.15
C LYS A 231 5.27 -4.08 -29.90
N ALA A 232 4.04 -4.31 -29.44
CA ALA A 232 3.07 -5.13 -30.16
C ALA A 232 2.72 -4.51 -31.53
N ARG A 233 2.46 -3.20 -31.57
CA ARG A 233 2.23 -2.48 -32.84
C ARG A 233 3.45 -2.53 -33.76
N PHE A 234 4.64 -2.32 -33.21
CA PHE A 234 5.89 -2.43 -33.96
C PHE A 234 6.06 -3.82 -34.57
N ASN A 235 5.84 -4.89 -33.80
CA ASN A 235 5.96 -6.27 -34.29
C ASN A 235 4.99 -6.55 -35.45
N GLN A 236 3.75 -6.06 -35.37
CA GLN A 236 2.76 -6.21 -36.46
C GLN A 236 3.21 -5.46 -37.72
N VAL A 237 3.63 -4.20 -37.59
CA VAL A 237 4.08 -3.39 -38.73
C VAL A 237 5.38 -3.94 -39.31
N SER A 238 6.31 -4.40 -38.48
CA SER A 238 7.55 -5.02 -38.94
C SER A 238 7.28 -6.31 -39.70
N ALA A 239 6.34 -7.14 -39.24
CA ALA A 239 5.96 -8.36 -39.95
C ALA A 239 5.37 -8.02 -41.33
N ALA A 240 4.46 -7.05 -41.39
CA ALA A 240 3.88 -6.60 -42.67
C ALA A 240 4.92 -5.97 -43.61
N TYR A 241 5.91 -5.25 -43.07
CA TYR A 241 7.02 -4.67 -43.83
C TYR A 241 7.88 -5.74 -44.49
N TRP A 242 8.33 -6.73 -43.71
CA TRP A 242 9.16 -7.82 -44.21
C TRP A 242 8.40 -8.75 -45.15
N GLN A 243 7.13 -9.06 -44.86
CA GLN A 243 6.28 -9.85 -45.75
C GLN A 243 6.11 -9.17 -47.12
N ASN A 244 5.96 -7.86 -47.17
CA ASN A 244 5.87 -7.13 -48.43
C ASN A 244 7.17 -7.23 -49.25
N ILE A 245 8.32 -7.17 -48.60
CA ILE A 245 9.63 -7.32 -49.25
C ILE A 245 9.81 -8.75 -49.77
N GLU A 246 9.43 -9.77 -48.99
CA GLU A 246 9.50 -11.17 -49.39
C GLU A 246 8.61 -11.49 -50.59
N LEU A 247 7.36 -11.01 -50.58
CA LEU A 247 6.40 -11.22 -51.69
C LEU A 247 6.89 -10.60 -53.01
N ASN A 248 7.71 -9.57 -52.95
CA ASN A 248 8.30 -8.91 -54.10
C ASN A 248 9.70 -9.46 -54.45
N GLY A 249 10.07 -10.64 -53.94
CA GLY A 249 11.36 -11.27 -54.25
C GLY A 249 12.57 -10.52 -53.73
N GLY A 250 12.42 -9.77 -52.63
CA GLY A 250 13.47 -8.92 -52.06
C GLY A 250 13.60 -7.54 -52.72
N LEU A 251 12.78 -7.23 -53.73
CA LEU A 251 12.75 -5.92 -54.37
C LEU A 251 11.77 -4.98 -53.66
N ILE A 252 12.20 -3.75 -53.42
CA ILE A 252 11.34 -2.72 -52.85
C ILE A 252 10.47 -2.13 -53.95
N VAL A 253 9.17 -2.46 -53.95
CA VAL A 253 8.18 -1.87 -54.87
C VAL A 253 7.57 -0.64 -54.22
N GLU A 254 7.96 0.55 -54.67
CA GLU A 254 7.53 1.83 -54.09
C GLU A 254 6.07 2.21 -54.42
N THR A 255 5.13 1.50 -53.82
CA THR A 255 3.73 1.93 -53.81
C THR A 255 3.49 2.97 -52.72
N LYS A 256 2.44 3.79 -52.87
CA LYS A 256 1.99 4.71 -51.81
C LYS A 256 1.71 3.97 -50.49
N ALA A 257 1.17 2.75 -50.58
CA ALA A 257 0.93 1.90 -49.43
C ALA A 257 2.24 1.48 -48.74
N PHE A 258 3.25 1.07 -49.51
CA PHE A 258 4.56 0.71 -48.97
C PHE A 258 5.27 1.90 -48.32
N ARG A 259 5.26 3.08 -48.93
CA ARG A 259 5.87 4.30 -48.35
C ARG A 259 5.24 4.66 -47.00
N ASN A 260 3.92 4.56 -46.88
CA ASN A 260 3.23 4.78 -45.61
C ASN A 260 3.65 3.75 -44.55
N LEU A 261 3.74 2.48 -44.93
CA LEU A 261 4.12 1.39 -44.05
C LEU A 261 5.58 1.50 -43.60
N GLN A 262 6.49 1.88 -44.49
CA GLN A 262 7.90 2.16 -44.17
C GLN A 262 8.03 3.36 -43.21
N THR A 263 7.25 4.43 -43.44
CA THR A 263 7.22 5.61 -42.56
C THR A 263 6.73 5.23 -41.17
N GLU A 264 5.68 4.42 -41.07
CA GLU A 264 5.17 3.91 -39.80
C GLU A 264 6.19 3.02 -39.09
N TYR A 265 6.84 2.10 -39.81
CA TYR A 265 7.90 1.24 -39.27
C TYR A 265 9.04 2.07 -38.67
N LEU A 266 9.58 3.04 -39.40
CA LEU A 266 10.68 3.89 -38.94
C LEU A 266 10.26 4.74 -37.74
N ALA A 267 9.05 5.30 -37.76
CA ALA A 267 8.52 6.09 -36.66
C ALA A 267 8.33 5.25 -35.38
N LEU A 268 7.82 4.03 -35.51
CA LEU A 268 7.65 3.12 -34.38
C LEU A 268 8.99 2.64 -33.83
N LYS A 269 9.96 2.32 -34.69
CA LYS A 269 11.33 1.95 -34.29
C LYS A 269 11.98 3.07 -33.48
N ALA A 270 11.97 4.30 -33.99
CA ALA A 270 12.52 5.46 -33.30
C ALA A 270 11.81 5.76 -31.97
N LYS A 271 10.49 5.57 -31.89
CA LYS A 271 9.76 5.71 -30.62
C LYS A 271 10.15 4.65 -29.61
N LEU A 272 10.37 3.41 -30.04
CA LEU A 272 10.70 2.28 -29.17
C LEU A 272 12.13 2.37 -28.62
N ASP A 273 13.05 2.92 -29.42
CA ASP A 273 14.44 3.18 -29.01
C ASP A 273 14.52 4.28 -27.93
N ASN A 274 13.58 5.22 -27.92
CA ASN A 274 13.56 6.36 -27.00
C ASN A 274 12.56 6.24 -25.83
N LEU A 275 11.77 5.15 -25.75
CA LEU A 275 10.76 5.01 -24.70
C LEU A 275 11.36 4.41 -23.41
N PRO A 276 11.19 5.07 -22.24
CA PRO A 276 11.50 4.44 -20.96
C PRO A 276 10.52 3.29 -20.65
N GLY A 277 10.99 2.25 -19.95
CA GLY A 277 10.19 1.06 -19.60
C GLY A 277 10.55 -0.23 -20.34
N LYS A 278 11.71 -0.29 -21.00
CA LYS A 278 12.28 -1.54 -21.52
C LYS A 278 12.48 -2.52 -20.35
N PRO A 279 12.02 -3.78 -20.44
CA PRO A 279 12.31 -4.76 -19.40
C PRO A 279 13.83 -4.93 -19.27
N SER A 280 14.32 -4.87 -18.03
CA SER A 280 15.70 -5.20 -17.67
C SER A 280 16.03 -6.65 -17.97
#